data_AF-A0A098TGJ5-F1
#
_entry.id   AF-A0A098TGJ5-F1
#
_cell.length_a   1.000
_cell.length_b   1.000
_cell.length_c   1.000
_cell.angle_alpha   90.00
_cell.angle_beta   90.00
_cell.angle_gamma   90.00
#
_symmetry.space_group_name_H-M   'P 1'
#
loop_
_entity.id
_entity.type
_entity.pdbx_description
1 polymer ?
#
loop_
_entity_poly.entity_id
_entity_poly.type
_entity_poly.pdbx_seq_one_letter_code
_entity_poly.pdbx_strand_id
1 'polypeptide(L)'
;MVTSEFVKKREAALAVGLSPHTLKKYRQTGVLVEAIHYQRIGSRTVLYNLPLLLDRIRNWNDEQAHQRAVETYLHSLPSNQPKRGRKAG
;
A
#
# COMPACT_ATOMS: atom_id res chain seq x y z
N MET A 1 10.40 4.36 12.08
CA MET A 1 8.92 4.33 12.05
C MET A 1 8.52 4.52 10.59
N VAL A 2 7.92 3.52 9.94
CA VAL A 2 7.38 3.71 8.58
C VAL A 2 6.03 4.38 8.76
N THR A 3 5.92 5.67 8.48
CA THR A 3 4.64 6.35 8.38
C THR A 3 3.92 5.80 7.15
N SER A 4 2.75 5.21 7.34
CA SER A 4 1.89 4.76 6.23
C SER A 4 1.32 5.99 5.52
N GLU A 5 2.09 6.57 4.62
CA GLU A 5 1.70 7.75 3.87
C GLU A 5 0.87 7.35 2.65
N PHE A 6 -0.41 7.72 2.69
CA PHE A 6 -1.30 7.66 1.55
C PHE A 6 -1.13 8.93 0.71
N VAL A 7 -0.66 8.76 -0.52
CA VAL A 7 -0.29 9.88 -1.40
C VAL A 7 -1.14 9.90 -2.68
N LYS A 8 -1.24 11.07 -3.33
CA LYS A 8 -1.96 11.19 -4.60
C LYS A 8 -1.13 10.59 -5.74
N LYS A 9 -1.79 10.31 -6.86
CA LYS A 9 -1.17 9.72 -8.07
C LYS A 9 0.13 10.40 -8.51
N ARG A 10 0.20 11.74 -8.46
CA ARG A 10 1.38 12.49 -8.90
C ARG A 10 2.57 12.28 -7.96
N GLU A 11 2.33 12.31 -6.66
CA GLU A 11 3.35 12.06 -5.64
C GLU A 11 3.84 10.61 -5.68
N ALA A 12 2.91 9.65 -5.79
CA ALA A 12 3.25 8.23 -5.97
C ALA A 12 4.15 8.02 -7.19
N ALA A 13 3.78 8.60 -8.34
CA ALA A 13 4.53 8.50 -9.59
C ALA A 13 5.97 9.02 -9.44
N LEU A 14 6.14 10.18 -8.79
CA LEU A 14 7.45 10.76 -8.50
C LEU A 14 8.28 9.84 -7.58
N ALA A 15 7.66 9.33 -6.51
CA ALA A 15 8.35 8.49 -5.53
C ALA A 15 8.86 7.16 -6.12
N VAL A 16 8.13 6.56 -7.06
CA VAL A 16 8.53 5.28 -7.68
C VAL A 16 9.27 5.45 -9.02
N GLY A 17 9.44 6.68 -9.51
CA GLY A 17 10.08 6.95 -10.79
C GLY A 17 9.28 6.46 -12.01
N LEU A 18 7.95 6.30 -11.89
CA LEU A 18 7.07 5.86 -12.98
C LEU A 18 6.16 6.98 -13.45
N SER A 19 5.69 6.90 -14.68
CA SER A 19 4.69 7.86 -15.17
C SER A 19 3.35 7.69 -14.44
N PRO A 20 2.57 8.77 -14.23
CA PRO A 20 1.20 8.66 -13.71
C PRO A 20 0.28 7.77 -14.57
N HIS A 21 0.56 7.65 -15.87
CA HIS A 21 -0.16 6.77 -16.77
C HIS A 21 0.16 5.30 -16.49
N THR A 22 1.44 4.97 -16.25
CA THR A 22 1.87 3.61 -15.87
C THR A 22 1.17 3.15 -14.59
N LEU A 23 1.15 3.99 -13.55
CA LEU A 23 0.41 3.67 -12.31
C LEU A 23 -1.09 3.47 -12.57
N LYS A 24 -1.70 4.29 -13.43
CA LYS A 24 -3.10 4.10 -13.83
C LYS A 24 -3.30 2.74 -14.50
N LYS A 25 -2.43 2.37 -15.45
CA LYS A 25 -2.47 1.09 -16.18
C LYS A 25 -2.32 -0.08 -15.22
N TYR A 26 -1.37 -0.04 -14.28
CA TYR A 26 -1.18 -1.11 -13.31
C TYR A 26 -2.40 -1.35 -12.41
N ARG A 27 -3.09 -0.29 -11.99
CA ARG A 27 -4.38 -0.47 -11.28
C ARG A 27 -5.45 -1.08 -12.18
N GLN A 28 -5.57 -0.62 -13.43
CA GLN A 28 -6.59 -1.09 -14.37
C GLN A 28 -6.38 -2.55 -14.81
N THR A 29 -5.14 -3.02 -14.79
CA THR A 29 -4.74 -4.38 -15.19
C THR A 29 -4.64 -5.36 -14.03
N GLY A 30 -4.89 -4.91 -12.79
CA GLY A 30 -4.84 -5.76 -11.59
C GLY A 30 -3.45 -6.00 -11.02
N VAL A 31 -2.39 -5.45 -11.62
CA VAL A 31 -1.02 -5.48 -11.07
C VAL A 31 -0.97 -4.83 -9.69
N LEU A 32 -1.65 -3.70 -9.52
CA LEU A 32 -1.84 -3.06 -8.23
C LEU A 32 -3.24 -3.39 -7.75
N VAL A 33 -3.32 -3.98 -6.57
CA VAL A 33 -4.55 -4.46 -5.94
C VAL A 33 -5.15 -3.36 -5.05
N GLU A 34 -6.47 -3.16 -5.16
CA GLU A 34 -7.25 -2.26 -4.29
C GLU A 34 -7.22 -2.74 -2.84
N ALA A 35 -7.31 -1.82 -1.88
CA ALA A 35 -7.16 -2.04 -0.43
C ALA A 35 -5.75 -2.50 0.03
N ILE A 36 -4.86 -2.87 -0.89
CA ILE A 36 -3.45 -3.17 -0.60
C ILE A 36 -2.57 -1.99 -1.05
N HIS A 37 -2.50 -1.76 -2.35
CA HIS A 37 -1.60 -0.78 -2.96
C HIS A 37 -2.25 0.60 -3.11
N TYR A 38 -3.57 0.64 -3.21
CA TYR A 38 -4.32 1.87 -3.37
C TYR A 38 -5.72 1.73 -2.78
N GLN A 39 -6.32 2.86 -2.41
CA GLN A 39 -7.71 2.93 -1.96
C GLN A 39 -8.45 4.02 -2.73
N ARG A 40 -9.69 3.73 -3.12
CA ARG A 40 -10.64 4.73 -3.60
C ARG A 40 -11.34 5.34 -2.39
N ILE A 41 -11.23 6.66 -2.23
CA ILE A 41 -11.95 7.42 -1.19
C ILE A 41 -13.30 7.92 -1.73
N GLY A 42 -13.46 7.94 -3.06
CA GLY A 42 -14.71 8.28 -3.73
C GLY A 42 -14.63 7.97 -5.23
N SER A 43 -15.58 8.49 -6.01
CA SER A 43 -15.68 8.20 -7.45
C SER A 43 -14.46 8.67 -8.27
N ARG A 44 -13.79 9.74 -7.81
CA ARG A 44 -12.67 10.37 -8.53
C ARG A 44 -11.34 10.35 -7.77
N THR A 45 -11.36 10.09 -6.47
CA THR A 45 -10.17 10.20 -5.61
C THR A 45 -9.58 8.84 -5.30
N VAL A 46 -8.32 8.66 -5.69
CA VAL A 46 -7.54 7.47 -5.38
C VAL A 46 -6.23 7.86 -4.71
N LEU A 47 -5.97 7.22 -3.57
CA LEU A 47 -4.73 7.36 -2.82
C LEU A 47 -3.93 6.07 -2.91
N TYR A 48 -2.61 6.19 -2.97
CA TYR A 48 -1.69 5.05 -3.06
C TYR A 48 -1.01 4.86 -1.71
N ASN A 49 -0.91 3.61 -1.28
CA ASN A 49 -0.12 3.21 -0.13
C ASN A 49 1.35 3.20 -0.53
N LEU A 50 2.07 4.28 -0.20
CA LEU A 50 3.43 4.48 -0.72
C LEU A 50 4.42 3.38 -0.30
N PRO A 51 4.45 2.91 0.97
CA PRO A 51 5.30 1.79 1.38
C PRO A 51 5.10 0.52 0.55
N LEU A 52 3.86 0.05 0.41
CA LEU A 52 3.58 -1.18 -0.33
C LEU A 52 3.76 -1.02 -1.84
N LEU A 53 3.51 0.18 -2.36
CA LEU A 53 3.79 0.48 -3.77
C LEU A 53 5.30 0.39 -4.06
N LEU A 54 6.15 1.00 -3.21
CA LEU A 54 7.60 0.91 -3.35
C LEU A 54 8.10 -0.52 -3.22
N ASP A 55 7.58 -1.26 -2.24
CA ASP A 55 7.92 -2.67 -2.05
C ASP A 55 7.57 -3.50 -3.29
N ARG A 56 6.37 -3.32 -3.85
CA ARG A 56 5.94 -4.04 -5.07
C ARG A 56 6.86 -3.78 -6.25
N ILE A 57 7.34 -2.55 -6.43
CA ILE A 57 8.26 -2.21 -7.51
C ILE A 57 9.65 -2.81 -7.27
N ARG A 58 10.14 -2.84 -6.02
CA ARG A 58 11.43 -3.45 -5.67
C ARG A 58 11.42 -4.96 -5.81
N ASN A 59 10.34 -5.60 -5.38
CA ASN A 59 10.14 -7.04 -5.38
C ASN A 59 9.28 -7.50 -6.57
N TRP A 60 9.40 -6.83 -7.73
CA TRP A 60 8.52 -7.10 -8.88
C TRP A 60 8.53 -8.57 -9.34
N ASN A 61 9.70 -9.22 -9.24
CA ASN A 61 9.89 -10.63 -9.60
C ASN A 61 9.81 -11.59 -8.40
N ASP A 62 9.61 -11.08 -7.18
CA ASP A 62 9.51 -11.88 -5.95
C ASP A 62 8.19 -11.61 -5.26
N GLU A 63 7.16 -12.30 -5.74
CA GLU A 63 5.81 -12.17 -5.20
C GLU A 63 5.72 -12.64 -3.74
N GLN A 64 6.51 -13.62 -3.33
CA GLN A 64 6.51 -14.11 -1.94
C GLN A 64 7.11 -13.07 -0.99
N ALA A 65 8.20 -12.41 -1.36
CA ALA A 65 8.74 -11.30 -0.58
C ALA A 65 7.72 -10.18 -0.43
N HIS A 66 7.04 -9.85 -1.53
CA HIS A 66 6.01 -8.83 -1.49
C HIS A 66 4.83 -9.22 -0.60
N GLN A 67 4.36 -10.47 -0.64
CA GLN A 67 3.29 -10.97 0.23
C GLN A 67 3.65 -10.82 1.71
N ARG A 68 4.89 -11.17 2.10
CA ARG A 68 5.37 -10.97 3.48
C ARG A 68 5.34 -9.50 3.90
N ALA A 69 5.68 -8.58 3.00
CA ALA A 69 5.60 -7.14 3.27
C ALA A 69 4.15 -6.67 3.47
N VAL A 70 3.21 -7.19 2.68
CA VAL A 70 1.77 -6.92 2.84
C VAL A 70 1.27 -7.42 4.19
N GLU A 71 1.57 -8.65 4.56
CA GLU A 71 1.17 -9.23 5.85
C GLU A 71 1.71 -8.41 7.02
N THR A 72 3.00 -8.07 6.97
CA THR A 72 3.65 -7.23 7.98
C THR A 72 2.98 -5.86 8.08
N TYR A 73 2.67 -5.24 6.95
CA TYR A 73 1.94 -3.98 6.90
C TYR A 73 0.56 -4.11 7.55
N LEU A 74 -0.22 -5.13 7.20
CA LEU A 74 -1.56 -5.35 7.75
C LEU A 74 -1.51 -5.63 9.26
N HIS A 75 -0.55 -6.41 9.74
CA HIS A 75 -0.36 -6.65 11.17
C HIS A 75 0.05 -5.40 11.94
N SER A 76 0.78 -4.47 11.30
CA SER A 76 1.19 -3.22 11.92
C SER A 76 0.03 -2.24 12.14
N LEU A 77 -1.09 -2.40 11.41
CA LEU A 77 -2.23 -1.51 11.48
C LEU A 77 -2.87 -1.51 12.88
N PRO A 78 -3.18 -0.34 13.47
CA PRO A 78 -3.83 -0.27 14.78
C PRO A 78 -5.13 -1.08 14.88
N SER A 79 -5.86 -1.24 13.77
CA SER A 79 -7.09 -2.04 13.71
C SER A 79 -6.85 -3.53 13.97
N ASN A 80 -5.66 -4.02 13.66
CA ASN A 80 -5.26 -5.43 13.77
C ASN A 80 -4.36 -5.68 14.96
N GLN A 81 -3.97 -4.63 15.68
CA GLN A 81 -3.24 -4.78 16.93
C GLN A 81 -4.19 -5.37 17.99
N PRO A 82 -3.73 -6.37 18.77
CA PRO A 82 -4.55 -6.92 19.84
C PRO A 82 -4.92 -5.79 20.79
N LYS A 83 -6.22 -5.63 21.06
CA LYS A 83 -6.70 -4.70 22.09
C LYS A 83 -5.97 -5.06 23.36
N ARG A 84 -5.05 -4.19 23.82
CA ARG A 84 -4.37 -4.35 25.11
C ARG A 84 -5.47 -4.52 26.16
N GLY A 85 -5.66 -5.76 26.60
CA GLY A 85 -6.65 -6.10 27.61
C GLY A 85 -6.36 -5.27 28.84
N ARG A 86 -7.41 -4.67 29.42
CA ARG A 86 -7.43 -4.30 30.84
C ARG A 86 -6.74 -5.43 31.60
N LYS A 87 -5.68 -5.12 32.36
CA LYS A 87 -5.26 -6.01 33.43
C LYS A 87 -6.46 -6.13 34.37
N ALA A 88 -7.13 -7.27 34.34
CA ALA A 88 -7.88 -7.74 35.50
C ALA A 88 -6.82 -8.34 36.43
N GLY A 89 -6.68 -7.76 37.61
CA GLY A 89 -5.64 -8.08 38.59
C GLY A 89 -5.08 -6.80 39.19
#